data_AF-A0A660W330-F1
#
_entry.id   AF-A0A660W330-F1
#
_cell.length_a   1.000
_cell.length_b   1.000
_cell.length_c   1.000
_cell.angle_alpha   90.00
_cell.angle_beta   90.00
_cell.angle_gamma   90.00
#
_symmetry.space_group_name_H-M   'P 1'
#
loop_
_entity.id
_entity.type
_entity.pdbx_description
1 polymer ?
#
loop_
_entity_poly.entity_id
_entity_poly.type
_entity_poly.pdbx_seq_one_letter_code
_entity_poly.pdbx_strand_id
1 'polypeptide(L)'
;MDKKARDFTPWSHVVAMRWAQLAHSLSLNDMADTMRNHAGSLATIRRALPPSRNGLSHANKVRNADMAEELFWKMLEHIHNRCPKFGLGHKYSGLPRRFKRAIYAIDSTTIKLVA
;
A
#
# COMPACT_ATOMS: atom_id res chain seq x y z
N MET A 1 -9.53 -11.63 -12.01
CA MET A 1 -9.43 -10.20 -12.36
C MET A 1 -10.65 -9.49 -11.79
N ASP A 2 -10.44 -8.47 -10.95
CA ASP A 2 -11.52 -7.70 -10.30
C ASP A 2 -12.35 -6.97 -11.35
N LYS A 3 -13.61 -7.40 -11.56
CA LYS A 3 -14.52 -6.88 -12.59
C LYS A 3 -14.91 -5.41 -12.36
N LYS A 4 -14.63 -4.85 -11.17
CA LYS A 4 -14.95 -3.45 -10.82
C LYS A 4 -13.80 -2.47 -11.07
N ALA A 5 -12.61 -2.95 -11.41
CA ALA A 5 -11.46 -2.13 -11.69
C ALA A 5 -11.41 -1.74 -13.19
N ARG A 6 -12.24 -0.77 -13.60
CA ARG A 6 -12.26 -0.26 -14.99
C ARG A 6 -10.94 0.44 -15.35
N ASP A 7 -10.61 1.52 -14.64
CA ASP A 7 -9.41 2.33 -14.95
C ASP A 7 -8.37 2.28 -13.83
N PHE A 8 -8.79 2.30 -12.56
CA PHE A 8 -7.87 2.18 -11.43
C PHE A 8 -7.67 0.71 -11.09
N THR A 9 -6.56 0.10 -11.49
CA THR A 9 -6.29 -1.33 -11.27
C THR A 9 -5.87 -1.64 -9.82
N PRO A 10 -5.97 -2.90 -9.36
CA PRO A 10 -5.34 -3.37 -8.12
C PRO A 10 -3.85 -3.01 -8.01
N TRP A 11 -3.12 -3.10 -9.12
CA TRP A 11 -1.72 -2.68 -9.16
C TRP A 11 -1.56 -1.17 -8.91
N SER A 12 -2.35 -0.35 -9.59
CA SER A 12 -2.35 1.11 -9.41
C SER A 12 -2.71 1.49 -7.97
N HIS A 13 -3.57 0.70 -7.32
CA HIS A 13 -3.89 0.83 -5.90
C HIS A 13 -2.68 0.66 -5.01
N VAL A 14 -1.97 -0.46 -5.17
CA VAL A 14 -0.78 -0.77 -4.37
C VAL A 14 0.29 0.30 -4.58
N VAL A 15 0.47 0.78 -5.81
CA VAL A 15 1.40 1.87 -6.12
C VAL A 15 0.99 3.17 -5.40
N ALA A 16 -0.28 3.54 -5.43
CA ALA A 16 -0.78 4.71 -4.72
C ALA A 16 -0.58 4.59 -3.19
N MET A 17 -0.88 3.42 -2.61
CA MET A 17 -0.67 3.18 -1.17
C MET A 17 0.80 3.26 -0.77
N ARG A 18 1.72 2.78 -1.63
CA ARG A 18 3.16 2.91 -1.41
C ARG A 18 3.64 4.35 -1.56
N TRP A 19 3.10 5.09 -2.53
CA TRP A 19 3.38 6.52 -2.70
C TRP A 19 3.01 7.31 -1.44
N ALA A 20 1.83 7.07 -0.87
CA ALA A 20 1.40 7.74 0.37
C ALA A 20 2.45 7.66 1.49
N GLN A 21 3.05 6.47 1.64
CA GLN A 21 4.03 6.20 2.69
C GLN A 21 5.41 6.81 2.37
N LEU A 22 5.87 6.71 1.12
CA LEU A 22 7.19 7.18 0.71
C LEU A 22 7.26 8.71 0.56
N ALA A 23 6.18 9.31 0.06
CA ALA A 23 6.08 10.75 -0.17
C ALA A 23 5.55 11.51 1.06
N HIS A 24 5.23 10.81 2.15
CA HIS A 24 4.59 11.39 3.34
C HIS A 24 3.37 12.25 2.99
N SER A 25 2.53 11.77 2.08
CA SER A 25 1.40 12.55 1.58
C SER A 25 0.45 12.94 2.70
N LEU A 26 0.06 14.21 2.71
CA LEU A 26 -0.71 14.80 3.81
C LEU A 26 -2.23 14.67 3.60
N SER A 27 -2.67 14.40 2.37
CA SER A 27 -4.08 14.21 2.04
C SER A 27 -4.28 13.37 0.77
N LEU A 28 -5.50 12.85 0.58
CA LEU A 28 -5.89 12.16 -0.66
C LEU A 28 -5.83 13.07 -1.90
N ASN A 29 -6.12 14.37 -1.73
CA ASN A 29 -6.06 15.34 -2.83
C ASN A 29 -4.61 15.57 -3.26
N ASP A 30 -3.72 15.77 -2.29
CA ASP A 30 -2.27 15.90 -2.50
C ASP A 30 -1.72 14.68 -3.26
N MET A 31 -2.11 13.48 -2.83
CA MET A 31 -1.76 12.25 -3.55
C MET A 31 -2.28 12.23 -4.99
N ALA A 32 -3.57 12.47 -5.20
CA ALA A 32 -4.20 12.35 -6.51
C ALA A 32 -3.64 13.37 -7.52
N ASP A 33 -3.44 14.62 -7.08
CA ASP A 33 -2.94 15.70 -7.92
C ASP A 33 -1.44 15.49 -8.24
N THR A 34 -0.62 15.10 -7.25
CA THR A 34 0.80 14.80 -7.46
C THR A 34 1.01 13.57 -8.36
N MET A 35 0.28 12.49 -8.12
CA MET A 35 0.36 11.29 -8.96
C MET A 35 -0.12 11.57 -10.39
N ARG A 36 -1.12 12.44 -10.56
CA ARG A 36 -1.60 12.85 -11.89
C ARG A 36 -0.57 13.70 -12.63
N ASN A 37 0.12 14.61 -11.94
CA ASN A 37 1.22 15.38 -12.51
C ASN A 37 2.32 14.43 -13.04
N HIS A 38 2.62 13.37 -12.29
CA HIS A 38 3.63 12.37 -12.66
C HIS A 38 3.07 11.12 -13.37
N ALA A 39 1.93 11.23 -14.06
CA ALA A 39 1.27 10.09 -14.70
C ALA A 39 2.17 9.37 -15.72
N GLY A 40 3.00 10.11 -16.47
CA GLY A 40 3.97 9.54 -17.40
C GLY A 40 5.00 8.64 -16.70
N SER A 41 5.53 9.08 -15.57
CA SER A 41 6.46 8.29 -14.75
C SER A 41 5.77 7.05 -14.16
N LEU A 42 4.53 7.18 -13.68
CA LEU A 42 3.75 6.05 -13.16
C LEU A 42 3.51 4.98 -14.23
N ALA A 43 3.27 5.38 -15.48
CA ALA A 43 3.03 4.44 -16.57
C ALA A 43 4.24 3.52 -16.84
N THR A 44 5.47 3.97 -16.53
CA THR A 44 6.68 3.12 -16.64
C THR A 44 6.69 1.99 -15.60
N ILE A 45 5.97 2.17 -14.48
CA ILE A 45 5.86 1.20 -13.40
C ILE A 45 4.71 0.23 -13.70
N ARG A 46 4.92 -0.64 -14.70
CA ARG A 46 3.93 -1.65 -15.15
C ARG A 46 2.55 -1.03 -15.45
N ARG A 47 2.53 0.12 -16.13
CA ARG A 47 1.30 0.85 -16.51
C ARG A 47 0.43 1.24 -15.30
N ALA A 48 1.05 1.64 -14.19
CA ALA A 48 0.30 2.18 -13.06
C ALA A 48 -0.40 3.48 -13.46
N LEU A 49 -1.62 3.66 -12.99
CA LEU A 49 -2.44 4.83 -13.26
C LEU A 49 -2.67 5.64 -11.97
N PRO A 50 -2.69 6.98 -12.05
CA PRO A 50 -2.99 7.81 -10.89
C PRO A 50 -4.44 7.57 -10.42
N PRO A 51 -4.71 7.64 -9.11
CA PRO A 51 -6.07 7.62 -8.62
C PRO A 51 -6.81 8.91 -9.02
N SER A 52 -8.13 8.84 -9.14
CA SER A 52 -8.96 10.06 -9.07
C SER A 52 -9.08 10.52 -7.61
N ARG A 53 -9.49 11.78 -7.39
CA ARG A 53 -9.65 12.35 -6.03
C ARG A 53 -10.48 11.46 -5.09
N ASN A 54 -11.52 10.81 -5.63
CA ASN A 54 -12.36 9.87 -4.87
C ASN A 54 -12.06 8.39 -5.16
N GLY A 55 -11.29 8.09 -6.20
CA GLY A 55 -11.04 6.73 -6.67
C GLY A 55 -10.24 5.89 -5.68
N LEU A 56 -9.26 6.51 -5.00
CA LEU A 56 -8.47 5.82 -3.97
C LEU A 56 -9.32 5.49 -2.74
N SER A 57 -10.08 6.45 -2.21
CA SER A 57 -10.97 6.23 -1.06
C SER A 57 -12.01 5.14 -1.34
N HIS A 58 -12.64 5.18 -2.52
CA HIS A 58 -13.57 4.14 -2.93
C HIS A 58 -12.89 2.78 -3.04
N ALA A 59 -11.72 2.71 -3.67
CA ALA A 59 -10.93 1.49 -3.78
C ALA A 59 -10.58 0.88 -2.41
N ASN A 60 -10.15 1.69 -1.45
CA ASN A 60 -9.85 1.21 -0.10
C ASN A 60 -11.10 0.61 0.56
N LYS A 61 -12.26 1.26 0.40
CA LYS A 61 -13.51 0.82 1.01
C LYS A 61 -14.06 -0.49 0.42
N VAL A 62 -13.94 -0.69 -0.89
CA VAL A 62 -14.69 -1.74 -1.61
C VAL A 62 -13.86 -2.94 -2.04
N ARG A 63 -12.52 -2.82 -2.07
CA ARG A 63 -11.67 -3.93 -2.48
C ARG A 63 -11.50 -4.92 -1.35
N ASN A 64 -11.45 -6.19 -1.72
CA ASN A 64 -11.21 -7.25 -0.76
C ASN A 64 -9.81 -7.10 -0.15
N ALA A 65 -9.74 -7.09 1.18
CA ALA A 65 -8.52 -7.02 1.95
C ALA A 65 -7.61 -8.24 1.72
N ASP A 66 -8.17 -9.39 1.35
CA ASP A 66 -7.44 -10.63 1.05
C ASP A 66 -6.35 -10.41 -0.02
N MET A 67 -6.57 -9.48 -0.94
CA MET A 67 -5.59 -9.12 -1.96
C MET A 67 -4.31 -8.53 -1.35
N ALA A 68 -4.45 -7.66 -0.36
CA ALA A 68 -3.31 -7.03 0.31
C ALA A 68 -2.57 -8.03 1.20
N GLU A 69 -3.31 -8.92 1.86
CA GLU A 69 -2.76 -10.03 2.64
C GLU A 69 -1.96 -10.99 1.76
N GLU A 70 -2.53 -11.46 0.64
CA GLU A 70 -1.84 -12.35 -0.29
C GLU A 70 -0.56 -11.71 -0.83
N LEU A 71 -0.61 -10.41 -1.17
CA LEU A 71 0.55 -9.66 -1.61
C LEU A 71 1.63 -9.58 -0.52
N PHE A 72 1.23 -9.35 0.74
CA PHE A 72 2.16 -9.31 1.87
C PHE A 72 2.90 -10.63 2.01
N TRP A 73 2.18 -11.74 2.09
CA TRP A 73 2.79 -13.06 2.28
C TRP A 73 3.71 -13.46 1.13
N LYS A 74 3.29 -13.23 -0.13
CA LYS A 74 4.15 -13.46 -1.30
C LYS A 74 5.40 -12.60 -1.30
N MET A 75 5.29 -11.34 -0.89
CA MET A 75 6.46 -10.46 -0.80
C MET A 75 7.41 -10.88 0.33
N LEU A 76 6.86 -11.27 1.48
CA LEU A 76 7.65 -11.78 2.60
C LEU A 76 8.42 -13.04 2.20
N GLU A 77 7.74 -14.00 1.57
CA GLU A 77 8.36 -15.21 1.03
C GLU A 77 9.46 -14.88 0.02
N HIS A 78 9.18 -13.98 -0.94
CA HIS A 78 10.17 -13.54 -1.92
C HIS A 78 11.42 -12.94 -1.25
N ILE A 79 11.23 -12.11 -0.24
CA ILE A 79 12.34 -11.49 0.50
C ILE A 79 13.11 -12.55 1.29
N HIS A 80 12.45 -13.48 1.99
CA HIS A 80 13.13 -14.56 2.71
C HIS A 80 13.96 -15.43 1.76
N ASN A 81 13.44 -15.75 0.57
CA ASN A 81 14.17 -16.55 -0.42
C ASN A 81 15.42 -15.83 -0.95
N ARG A 82 15.36 -14.50 -1.11
CA ARG A 82 16.50 -13.70 -1.59
C ARG A 82 17.48 -13.34 -0.48
N CYS A 83 16.97 -13.16 0.73
CA CYS A 83 17.71 -12.75 1.91
C CYS A 83 17.33 -13.68 3.07
N PRO A 84 17.94 -14.87 3.19
CA PRO A 84 17.55 -15.86 4.21
C PRO A 84 17.65 -15.37 5.65
N LYS A 85 18.45 -14.31 5.90
CA LYS A 85 18.58 -13.66 7.22
C LYS A 85 17.58 -12.53 7.45
N PHE A 86 16.72 -12.20 6.48
CA PHE A 86 15.71 -11.16 6.64
C PHE A 86 14.72 -11.60 7.74
N GLY A 87 14.51 -10.75 8.75
CA GLY A 87 13.67 -11.08 9.91
C GLY A 87 14.28 -12.06 10.92
N LEU A 88 15.38 -12.74 10.59
CA LEU A 88 16.09 -13.68 11.48
C LEU A 88 17.30 -13.02 12.14
N GLY A 89 17.53 -13.32 13.43
CA GLY A 89 18.68 -12.80 14.18
C GLY A 89 18.45 -11.46 14.88
N HIS A 90 17.20 -11.03 15.01
CA HIS A 90 16.85 -9.94 15.93
C HIS A 90 17.14 -10.40 17.37
N LYS A 91 18.10 -9.76 18.06
CA LYS A 91 18.45 -10.02 19.47
C LYS A 91 17.36 -9.62 20.48
N TYR A 92 16.13 -9.41 20.02
CA TYR A 92 15.03 -8.93 20.83
C TYR A 92 13.79 -9.78 20.56
N SER A 93 13.11 -10.20 21.63
CA SER A 93 11.77 -10.76 21.57
C SER A 93 10.77 -9.61 21.48
N GLY A 94 10.04 -9.48 20.36
CA GLY A 94 9.03 -8.43 20.15
C GLY A 94 9.50 -7.29 19.24
N LEU A 95 9.01 -6.07 19.44
CA LEU A 95 9.45 -4.90 18.68
C LEU A 95 10.81 -4.39 19.22
N PRO A 96 11.71 -3.86 18.37
CA PRO A 96 12.99 -3.35 18.84
C PRO A 96 12.80 -2.23 19.87
N ARG A 97 13.56 -2.29 20.96
CA ARG A 97 13.51 -1.35 22.10
C ARG A 97 13.84 0.07 21.62
N ARG A 98 12.81 0.83 21.21
CA ARG A 98 12.74 2.25 20.74
C ARG A 98 11.82 2.42 19.52
N PHE A 99 11.28 1.34 18.96
CA PHE A 99 10.17 1.43 18.02
C PHE A 99 8.87 1.83 18.77
N LYS A 100 8.83 3.08 19.23
CA LYS A 100 7.60 3.73 19.70
C LYS A 100 6.86 4.20 18.46
N ARG A 101 6.02 3.35 17.88
CA ARG A 101 5.14 3.77 16.81
C ARG A 101 3.80 4.21 17.41
N ALA A 102 3.37 5.42 17.08
CA ALA A 102 1.96 5.57 16.77
C ALA A 102 1.68 4.52 15.70
N ILE A 103 0.75 3.59 15.99
CA ILE A 103 0.22 2.72 14.95
C ILE A 103 -0.48 3.68 13.99
N TYR A 104 0.27 4.23 13.03
CA TYR A 104 -0.29 4.69 11.79
C TYR A 104 -0.70 3.39 11.13
N ALA A 105 -1.89 2.91 11.52
CA ALA A 105 -2.63 1.94 10.74
C ALA A 105 -2.50 2.46 9.33
N ILE A 106 -1.79 1.69 8.49
CA ILE A 106 -1.68 2.01 7.08
C ILE A 106 -3.11 1.91 6.61
N ASP A 107 -3.79 3.05 6.64
CA ASP A 107 -5.15 3.22 6.23
C ASP A 107 -6.17 2.34 7.00
N SER A 108 -6.68 2.85 8.13
CA SER A 108 -7.85 2.25 8.81
C SER A 108 -9.14 2.28 7.96
N THR A 109 -9.08 2.65 6.67
CA THR A 109 -10.25 2.56 5.79
C THR A 109 -10.55 1.14 5.31
N THR A 110 -9.72 0.14 5.64
CA THR A 110 -9.96 -1.29 5.34
C THR A 110 -10.35 -2.15 6.54
N ILE A 111 -10.17 -1.70 7.78
CA ILE A 111 -10.51 -2.50 8.97
C ILE A 111 -11.54 -1.72 9.80
N LYS A 112 -12.80 -2.19 9.81
CA LYS A 112 -13.76 -1.72 10.81
C LYS A 112 -13.24 -2.12 12.18
N LEU A 113 -12.82 -1.12 12.96
CA LEU A 113 -12.56 -1.31 14.39
C LEU A 113 -13.92 -1.59 15.05
N VAL A 114 -14.05 -2.77 15.64
CA VAL A 114 -15.18 -3.10 16.51
C VAL A 114 -14.99 -2.27 17.78
N ALA A 115 -15.98 -1.46 18.13
CA ALA A 115 -16.10 -0.85 19.45
C ALA A 115 -16.77 -1.83 20.40
#